data_AF-A0A844M394-F1
#
_entry.id   AF-A0A844M394-F1
#
_cell.length_a   1.000
_cell.length_b   1.000
_cell.length_c   1.000
_cell.angle_alpha   90.00
_cell.angle_beta   90.00
_cell.angle_gamma   90.00
#
_symmetry.space_group_name_H-M   'P 1'
#
loop_
_entity.id
_entity.type
_entity.pdbx_description
1 polymer ?
#
loop_
_entity_poly.entity_id
_entity_poly.type
_entity_poly.pdbx_seq_one_letter_code
_entity_poly.pdbx_strand_id
1 'polypeptide(L)'
;MKTVIVKVNTATQTIAEHTVVTQDGQPTVIKAVQKVNYELFDPATGHAPNHIVTKRVGSDLHVSMEDDGQDSDLIIEGFYDDTDSALIGLAENGEYYYYIPDTGEVADYVT
;
A
#
# COMPACT_ATOMS: atom_id res chain seq x y z
N MET A 1 12.55 -11.50 -1.68
CA MET A 1 12.98 -10.09 -1.82
C MET A 1 12.68 -9.58 -3.22
N LYS A 2 11.72 -8.66 -3.31
CA LYS A 2 11.42 -7.86 -4.49
C LYS A 2 11.46 -6.39 -4.11
N THR A 3 11.44 -5.51 -5.11
CA THR A 3 11.29 -4.08 -4.88
C THR A 3 9.91 -3.65 -5.35
N VAL A 4 9.18 -2.94 -4.50
CA VAL A 4 7.92 -2.27 -4.84
C VAL A 4 8.11 -0.78 -4.57
N ILE A 5 7.57 0.07 -5.43
CA ILE A 5 7.54 1.52 -5.22
C ILE A 5 6.16 1.89 -4.72
N VAL A 6 6.11 2.64 -3.61
CA VAL A 6 4.90 3.29 -3.11
C VAL A 6 4.90 4.72 -3.62
N LYS A 7 4.03 5.04 -4.55
CA LYS A 7 3.83 6.42 -5.02
C LYS A 7 2.74 7.08 -4.20
N VAL A 8 3.01 8.28 -3.71
CA VAL A 8 2.02 9.11 -3.01
C VAL A 8 1.43 10.08 -4.01
N ASN A 9 0.20 9.84 -4.43
CA ASN A 9 -0.46 10.54 -5.53
C ASN A 9 -1.56 11.47 -5.01
N THR A 10 -1.45 12.74 -5.32
CA THR A 10 -2.60 13.65 -5.30
C THR A 10 -3.48 13.39 -6.54
N ALA A 11 -4.60 14.12 -6.66
CA ALA A 11 -5.44 14.05 -7.85
C ALA A 11 -4.74 14.45 -9.17
N THR A 12 -3.61 15.17 -9.11
CA THR A 12 -2.95 15.74 -10.30
C THR A 12 -1.50 15.30 -10.49
N GLN A 13 -0.83 14.81 -9.45
CA GLN A 13 0.59 14.44 -9.52
C GLN A 13 1.00 13.50 -8.38
N THR A 14 2.08 12.75 -8.63
CA THR A 14 2.88 12.08 -7.61
C THR A 14 3.72 13.12 -6.85
N ILE A 15 3.62 13.12 -5.52
CA ILE A 15 4.34 14.06 -4.64
C ILE A 15 5.47 13.41 -3.85
N ALA A 16 5.49 12.07 -3.76
CA ALA A 16 6.58 11.31 -3.17
C ALA A 16 6.61 9.88 -3.73
N GLU A 17 7.79 9.26 -3.68
CA GLU A 17 7.98 7.84 -3.98
C GLU A 17 8.85 7.22 -2.90
N HIS A 18 8.50 6.02 -2.47
CA HIS A 18 9.24 5.26 -1.47
C HIS A 18 9.53 3.86 -1.99
N THR A 19 10.79 3.45 -1.89
CA THR A 19 11.22 2.10 -2.24
C THR A 19 10.98 1.17 -1.06
N VAL A 20 10.19 0.12 -1.27
CA VAL A 20 9.95 -0.97 -0.34
C VAL A 20 10.73 -2.19 -0.83
N VAL A 21 11.54 -2.79 0.06
CA VAL A 21 12.22 -4.06 -0.22
C VAL A 21 11.48 -5.14 0.57
N THR A 22 10.86 -6.09 -0.13
CA THR A 22 10.08 -7.14 0.54
C THR A 22 11.00 -8.16 1.19
N GLN A 23 10.57 -8.75 2.31
CA GLN A 23 11.28 -9.85 3.00
C GLN A 23 12.74 -9.53 3.41
N ASP A 24 13.08 -8.27 3.67
CA ASP A 24 14.40 -7.88 4.19
C ASP A 24 14.45 -7.83 5.73
N GLY A 25 13.32 -8.10 6.39
CA GLY A 25 13.15 -8.09 7.84
C GLY A 25 13.01 -6.69 8.44
N GLN A 26 12.91 -5.64 7.63
CA GLN A 26 12.80 -4.26 8.06
C GLN A 26 11.71 -3.53 7.25
N PRO A 27 10.50 -3.31 7.83
CA PRO A 27 9.46 -2.59 7.12
C PRO A 27 9.94 -1.19 6.73
N THR A 28 9.60 -0.79 5.51
CA THR A 28 9.66 0.61 5.12
C THR A 28 8.55 1.35 5.87
N VAL A 29 8.90 2.35 6.67
CA VAL A 29 7.94 3.14 7.46
C VAL A 29 7.80 4.53 6.89
N ILE A 30 6.57 4.94 6.57
CA ILE A 30 6.23 6.27 6.07
C ILE A 30 5.07 6.86 6.86
N LYS A 31 4.97 8.19 6.86
CA LYS A 31 3.84 8.90 7.48
C LYS A 31 2.73 9.15 6.48
N ALA A 32 1.49 9.03 6.95
CA ALA A 32 0.33 9.38 6.16
C ALA A 32 0.36 10.84 5.71
N VAL A 33 -0.12 11.08 4.50
CA VAL A 33 -0.40 12.39 3.91
C VAL A 33 -1.89 12.40 3.59
N GLN A 34 -2.57 13.50 3.91
CA GLN A 34 -4.02 13.57 3.72
C GLN A 34 -4.38 13.71 2.24
N LYS A 35 -5.52 13.12 1.84
CA LYS A 35 -6.13 13.32 0.51
C LYS A 35 -5.25 12.84 -0.64
N VAL A 36 -4.64 11.67 -0.48
CA VAL A 36 -3.76 11.05 -1.47
C VAL A 36 -4.08 9.58 -1.66
N ASN A 37 -3.76 9.07 -2.83
CA ASN A 37 -3.70 7.63 -3.07
C ASN A 37 -2.27 7.13 -2.91
N TYR A 38 -2.11 6.02 -2.22
CA TYR A 38 -0.88 5.23 -2.17
C TYR A 38 -0.93 4.18 -3.27
N GLU A 39 -0.21 4.39 -4.36
CA GLU A 39 -0.12 3.43 -5.47
C GLU A 39 1.05 2.48 -5.23
N LEU A 40 0.76 1.17 -5.18
CA LEU A 40 1.79 0.14 -5.21
C LEU A 40 2.17 -0.16 -6.66
N PHE A 41 3.48 -0.12 -6.96
CA PHE A 41 4.00 -0.34 -8.29
C PHE A 41 5.22 -1.26 -8.26
N ASP A 42 5.13 -2.42 -8.90
CA ASP A 42 6.26 -3.32 -9.12
C ASP A 42 6.97 -2.94 -10.43
N PRO A 43 8.20 -2.38 -10.38
CA PRO A 43 8.94 -2.00 -11.56
C PRO A 43 9.39 -3.18 -12.43
N ALA A 44 9.40 -4.41 -11.90
CA ALA A 44 9.76 -5.60 -12.67
C ALA A 44 8.65 -6.04 -13.61
N THR A 45 7.38 -5.80 -13.25
CA THR A 45 6.21 -6.17 -14.06
C THR A 45 5.59 -4.96 -14.76
N GLY A 46 5.79 -3.75 -14.23
CA GLY A 46 5.10 -2.54 -14.69
C GLY A 46 3.67 -2.40 -14.17
N HIS A 47 3.28 -3.24 -13.20
CA HIS A 47 1.94 -3.31 -12.62
C HIS A 47 2.02 -3.36 -11.09
N ALA A 48 0.87 -3.26 -10.42
CA ALA A 48 0.83 -3.41 -8.97
C ALA A 48 0.96 -4.89 -8.55
N PRO A 49 1.44 -5.19 -7.33
CA PRO A 49 1.41 -6.55 -6.79
C PRO A 49 0.00 -7.15 -6.86
N ASN A 50 -0.13 -8.36 -7.39
CA ASN A 50 -1.43 -9.02 -7.59
C ASN A 50 -2.18 -9.30 -6.28
N HIS A 51 -1.43 -9.54 -5.22
CA HIS A 51 -1.96 -9.86 -3.89
C HIS A 51 -1.11 -9.16 -2.85
N ILE A 52 -1.77 -8.67 -1.81
CA ILE A 52 -1.17 -8.10 -0.61
C ILE A 52 -2.03 -8.53 0.58
N VAL A 53 -1.41 -8.65 1.74
CA VAL A 53 -2.13 -8.80 3.01
C VAL A 53 -2.01 -7.50 3.78
N THR A 54 -3.14 -6.93 4.17
CA THR A 54 -3.18 -5.70 4.97
C THR A 54 -3.66 -5.98 6.38
N LYS A 55 -3.11 -5.24 7.35
CA LYS A 55 -3.53 -5.31 8.74
C LYS A 55 -3.58 -3.92 9.34
N ARG A 56 -4.67 -3.62 10.06
CA ARG A 56 -4.76 -2.42 10.89
C ARG A 56 -4.11 -2.65 12.25
N VAL A 57 -3.22 -1.75 12.66
CA VAL A 57 -2.64 -1.73 14.00
C VAL A 57 -2.81 -0.32 14.58
N GLY A 58 -3.84 -0.13 15.41
CA GLY A 58 -4.21 1.21 15.87
C GLY A 58 -4.69 2.10 14.70
N SER A 59 -3.97 3.19 14.47
CA SER A 59 -4.15 4.13 13.35
C SER A 59 -3.35 3.75 12.10
N ASP A 60 -2.50 2.74 12.18
CA ASP A 60 -1.50 2.46 11.15
C ASP A 60 -1.94 1.33 10.23
N LEU A 61 -1.59 1.47 8.96
CA LEU A 61 -1.79 0.43 7.95
C LEU A 61 -0.48 -0.34 7.76
N HIS A 62 -0.50 -1.63 8.09
CA HIS A 62 0.57 -2.57 7.79
C HIS A 62 0.23 -3.31 6.49
N VAL A 63 1.20 -3.43 5.60
CA VAL A 63 1.07 -4.13 4.33
C VAL A 63 2.20 -5.14 4.17
N SER A 64 1.83 -6.36 3.82
CA SER A 64 2.73 -7.41 3.37
C SER A 64 2.44 -7.69 1.89
N MET A 65 3.49 -7.78 1.08
CA MET A 65 3.38 -8.19 -0.33
C MET A 65 3.65 -9.68 -0.51
N GLU A 66 3.56 -10.45 0.57
CA GLU A 66 3.71 -11.90 0.62
C GLU A 66 2.38 -12.56 1.00
N ASP A 67 2.16 -13.79 0.54
CA ASP A 67 0.85 -14.47 0.65
C ASP A 67 0.47 -14.86 2.09
N ASP A 68 1.43 -14.98 3.00
CA ASP A 68 1.17 -15.40 4.39
C ASP A 68 0.95 -14.22 5.36
N GLY A 69 1.27 -13.00 4.93
CA GLY A 69 1.06 -11.76 5.68
C GLY A 69 1.74 -11.70 7.06
N GLN A 70 2.76 -12.53 7.33
CA GLN A 70 3.33 -12.62 8.67
C GLN A 70 4.10 -11.36 9.06
N ASP A 71 4.93 -10.86 8.15
CA ASP A 71 5.77 -9.69 8.34
C ASP A 71 5.30 -8.53 7.45
N SER A 72 5.40 -7.32 7.99
CA SER A 72 5.10 -6.10 7.23
C SER A 72 6.31 -5.71 6.39
N ASP A 73 6.08 -5.46 5.11
CA ASP A 73 7.08 -4.85 4.21
C ASP A 73 6.93 -3.32 4.22
N LEU A 74 5.71 -2.82 4.41
CA LEU A 74 5.37 -1.40 4.46
C LEU A 74 4.49 -1.11 5.67
N ILE A 75 4.78 0.01 6.34
CA ILE A 75 3.92 0.59 7.38
C ILE A 75 3.64 2.04 7.00
N ILE A 76 2.35 2.39 6.92
CA ILE A 76 1.89 3.77 6.74
C ILE A 76 1.30 4.22 8.07
N GLU A 77 2.08 4.99 8.83
CA GLU A 77 1.70 5.54 10.13
C GLU A 77 0.56 6.55 9.97
N GLY A 78 -0.49 6.42 10.78
CA GLY A 78 -1.64 7.33 10.77
C GLY A 78 -2.56 7.18 9.55
N PHE A 79 -2.46 6.09 8.78
CA PHE A 79 -3.30 5.88 7.58
C PHE A 79 -4.79 6.02 7.87
N TYR A 80 -5.27 5.49 8.99
CA TYR A 80 -6.69 5.49 9.35
C TYR A 80 -7.15 6.76 10.10
N ASP A 81 -6.26 7.74 10.30
CA ASP A 81 -6.64 9.03 10.88
C ASP A 81 -7.29 9.96 9.84
N ASP A 82 -7.11 9.66 8.53
CA ASP A 82 -7.60 10.44 7.41
C ASP A 82 -8.48 9.61 6.46
N THR A 83 -9.75 10.00 6.32
CA THR A 83 -10.76 9.23 5.56
C THR A 83 -10.73 9.43 4.05
N ASP A 84 -9.81 10.25 3.54
CA ASP A 84 -9.75 10.65 2.12
C ASP A 84 -8.52 10.04 1.41
N SER A 85 -7.95 8.97 1.95
CA SER A 85 -6.78 8.29 1.41
C SER A 85 -7.07 6.84 1.08
N ALA A 86 -6.47 6.32 0.01
CA ALA A 86 -6.69 4.94 -0.41
C ALA A 86 -5.41 4.23 -0.85
N LEU A 87 -5.38 2.90 -0.73
CA LEU A 87 -4.34 2.05 -1.28
C LEU A 87 -4.82 1.48 -2.62
N ILE A 88 -4.07 1.76 -3.69
CA ILE A 88 -4.47 1.45 -5.07
C ILE A 88 -3.36 0.71 -5.83
N GLY A 89 -3.75 0.05 -6.90
CA GLY A 89 -2.84 -0.61 -7.84
C GLY A 89 -3.24 -0.38 -9.30
N LEU A 90 -2.27 -0.51 -10.20
CA LEU A 90 -2.47 -0.55 -11.64
C LEU A 90 -2.50 -2.01 -12.11
N ALA A 91 -3.61 -2.43 -12.71
CA ALA A 91 -3.77 -3.78 -13.25
C ALA A 91 -3.07 -3.95 -14.62
N GLU A 92 -2.96 -5.20 -15.08
CA GLU A 92 -2.37 -5.55 -16.38
C GLU A 92 -3.10 -4.91 -17.57
N ASN A 93 -4.40 -4.65 -17.44
CA ASN A 93 -5.22 -3.98 -18.44
C ASN A 93 -5.08 -2.44 -18.42
N GLY A 94 -4.28 -1.89 -17.51
CA GLY A 94 -4.06 -0.45 -17.35
C GLY A 94 -5.13 0.28 -16.54
N GLU A 95 -6.09 -0.43 -15.95
CA GLU A 95 -7.07 0.17 -15.05
C GLU A 95 -6.54 0.23 -13.61
N TYR A 96 -6.92 1.29 -12.90
CA TYR A 96 -6.66 1.40 -11.47
C TYR A 96 -7.73 0.68 -10.67
N TYR A 97 -7.31 0.06 -9.57
CA TYR A 97 -8.20 -0.62 -8.62
C TYR A 97 -7.81 -0.29 -7.18
N TYR A 98 -8.77 -0.45 -6.27
CA TYR A 98 -8.55 -0.38 -4.83
C TYR A 98 -8.21 -1.76 -4.31
N TYR A 99 -7.24 -1.85 -3.41
CA TYR A 99 -7.03 -3.07 -2.65
C TYR A 99 -8.18 -3.28 -1.66
N ILE A 100 -8.50 -4.54 -1.42
CA ILE A 100 -9.50 -4.95 -0.44
C ILE A 100 -8.79 -5.80 0.61
N PRO A 101 -8.94 -5.52 1.91
CA PRO A 101 -8.31 -6.32 2.95
C PRO A 101 -8.86 -7.75 2.97
N ASP A 102 -8.00 -8.73 3.21
CA ASP A 102 -8.39 -10.15 3.34
C ASP A 102 -9.41 -10.41 4.46
N THR A 103 -9.41 -9.57 5.50
CA THR A 103 -10.39 -9.67 6.58
C THR A 103 -11.81 -9.42 6.10
N GLY A 104 -11.97 -8.62 5.03
CA GLY A 104 -13.26 -8.16 4.53
C GLY A 104 -14.02 -7.25 5.50
N GLU A 105 -13.43 -6.90 6.65
CA GLU A 105 -14.07 -6.05 7.66
C GLU A 105 -14.02 -4.58 7.21
N VAL A 106 -15.15 -3.88 7.32
CA VAL A 106 -15.27 -2.46 6.91
C VAL A 106 -14.26 -1.58 7.66
N ALA A 107 -13.92 -1.91 8.91
CA ALA A 107 -12.98 -1.14 9.71
C ALA A 107 -11.52 -1.24 9.24
N ASP A 108 -11.21 -2.22 8.38
CA ASP A 108 -9.88 -2.48 7.81
C ASP A 108 -9.78 -2.03 6.35
N TYR A 109 -10.83 -1.42 5.80
CA TYR A 109 -10.82 -0.97 4.41
C TYR A 109 -9.73 0.08 4.21
N VAL A 110 -9.03 -0.05 3.09
CA VAL A 110 -7.93 0.83 2.70
C VAL A 110 -8.42 1.89 1.70
N THR A 111 -9.63 2.42 1.96
CA THR A 111 -10.37 3.37 1.11
C THR A 111 -11.17 4.35 1.95
#